data_AF-A0A651HNT1-F1
#
_entry.id   AF-A0A651HNT1-F1
#
_cell.length_a   1.000
_cell.length_b   1.000
_cell.length_c   1.000
_cell.angle_alpha   90.00
_cell.angle_beta   90.00
_cell.angle_gamma   90.00
#
_symmetry.space_group_name_H-M   'P 1'
#
loop_
_entity.id
_entity.type
_entity.pdbx_description
1 polymer ?
#
loop_
_entity_poly.entity_id
_entity_poly.type
_entity_poly.pdbx_seq_one_letter_code
_entity_poly.pdbx_strand_id
1 'polypeptide(L)'
;MYGARWGDGISTWDEAVWAGDEAGGERCEFVGLHEDLGRRLLPHDPPTPSFAARRECEYVRGAPPPVAPARVAQGDVHPLKRLNPFPVHPLRRQVKEEAENRPGVYRFLGPRGEVLYVGKSVRVRTRLLSYFRHGVEGGKEVELMRVARAVRWEYLPTEFEALVRELRLIRALRPRFNVRHRRDRRYAWIRITREPAPRLVATRRPRSDGSLHFGPFPAPRRLTRLLSELAAEVGLRDCPAATPMFFSDQLDLLAPGRTPGCLRAELGSCPGPCAGLCDNRTYQEGVDEAQAFLEGRSHHILDDLAARMGEAAARRDFEGAARLRDRRDRLERLRSDVLEFGRFLRSLHFVYHPSTPDEAPLGEAPSTCVILRGQLRLTLPGPTPSLDPDEPAGRAVRHLLLEPPSPPHQRGAQDWEELFLLARWFRRRPEELTRTRPVESLLRTRPSPG
;
A
#
# COMPACT_ATOMS: atom_id res chain seq x y z
N MET A 1 8.97 -1.50 28.18
CA MET A 1 7.59 -1.18 28.61
C MET A 1 7.17 0.13 27.94
N TYR A 2 6.93 0.11 26.63
CA TYR A 2 6.39 1.27 25.90
C TYR A 2 5.25 0.75 25.03
N GLY A 3 4.03 0.96 25.51
CA GLY A 3 2.81 0.63 24.80
C GLY A 3 2.54 1.70 23.77
N ALA A 4 3.11 1.56 22.57
CA ALA A 4 2.61 2.30 21.42
C ALA A 4 1.19 1.80 21.14
N ARG A 5 0.19 2.69 21.25
CA ARG A 5 -1.16 2.34 20.81
C ARG A 5 -1.08 2.09 19.31
N TRP A 6 -1.74 1.05 18.82
CA TRP A 6 -1.77 0.71 17.39
C TRP A 6 -2.25 1.89 16.51
N GLY A 7 -3.02 2.83 17.08
CA GLY A 7 -3.37 4.11 16.44
C GLY A 7 -2.18 5.04 16.16
N ASP A 8 -1.17 5.07 17.02
CA ASP A 8 0.02 5.95 16.89
C ASP A 8 0.97 5.45 15.79
N GLY A 9 1.06 4.14 15.60
CA GLY A 9 1.86 3.53 14.53
C GLY A 9 1.24 3.68 13.14
N ILE A 10 -0.10 3.79 13.06
CA ILE A 10 -0.80 4.14 11.82
C ILE A 10 -0.67 5.62 11.54
N SER A 11 -0.81 6.51 12.54
CA SER A 11 -0.74 7.97 12.34
C SER A 11 0.66 8.46 11.96
N THR A 12 1.72 7.94 12.59
CA THR A 12 3.12 8.33 12.29
C THR A 12 3.59 7.85 10.90
N TRP A 13 3.23 6.63 10.50
CA TRP A 13 3.42 6.19 9.12
C TRP A 13 2.46 6.91 8.16
N ASP A 14 1.23 7.24 8.56
CA ASP A 14 0.32 8.04 7.72
C ASP A 14 0.89 9.45 7.48
N GLU A 15 1.40 10.16 8.48
CA GLU A 15 1.97 11.50 8.31
C GLU A 15 3.18 11.48 7.35
N ALA A 16 4.10 10.52 7.50
CA ALA A 16 5.24 10.37 6.58
C ALA A 16 4.85 9.89 5.17
N VAL A 17 3.77 9.10 5.05
CA VAL A 17 3.27 8.53 3.79
C VAL A 17 2.34 9.47 3.02
N TRP A 18 1.71 10.43 3.70
CA TRP A 18 0.68 11.31 3.12
C TRP A 18 0.97 12.80 3.15
N ALA A 19 1.93 13.29 3.95
CA ALA A 19 2.40 14.67 3.83
C ALA A 19 2.98 14.99 2.44
N GLY A 20 3.32 13.97 1.65
CA GLY A 20 3.74 14.10 0.25
C GLY A 20 2.63 14.45 -0.75
N ASP A 21 1.36 14.52 -0.33
CA ASP A 21 0.22 14.83 -1.22
C ASP A 21 -0.23 16.31 -1.16
N GLU A 22 0.26 17.13 -0.21
CA GLU A 22 -0.04 18.57 -0.15
C GLU A 22 1.10 19.48 -0.62
N ALA A 23 2.35 19.02 -0.64
CA ALA A 23 3.48 19.79 -1.15
C ALA A 23 3.61 19.66 -2.67
N GLY A 24 2.69 20.30 -3.38
CA GLY A 24 2.92 20.73 -4.75
C GLY A 24 4.06 21.75 -4.78
N GLY A 25 5.29 21.24 -4.88
CA GLY A 25 6.47 22.03 -5.23
C GLY A 25 6.90 23.05 -4.17
N GLU A 26 7.42 22.59 -3.03
CA GLU A 26 8.37 23.38 -2.23
C GLU A 26 9.21 22.45 -1.35
N ARG A 27 10.45 22.86 -1.09
CA ARG A 27 11.49 22.09 -0.39
C ARG A 27 11.05 21.78 1.05
N CYS A 28 10.92 20.50 1.42
CA CYS A 28 10.91 20.09 2.83
C CYS A 28 12.35 19.91 3.32
N GLU A 29 12.88 20.93 3.98
CA GLU A 29 13.89 20.74 5.03
C GLU A 29 13.20 20.13 6.25
N PHE A 30 13.67 18.96 6.68
CA PHE A 30 13.21 18.34 7.92
C PHE A 30 14.00 18.98 9.07
N VAL A 31 13.31 19.77 9.90
CA VAL A 31 13.85 20.27 11.17
C VAL A 31 13.92 19.09 12.15
N GLY A 32 15.13 18.73 12.56
CA GLY A 32 15.36 17.75 13.61
C GLY A 32 14.97 18.32 14.97
N LEU A 33 14.14 17.57 15.71
CA LEU A 33 13.94 17.77 17.14
C LEU A 33 15.25 17.36 17.85
N HIS A 34 16.00 18.36 18.30
CA HIS A 34 17.05 18.21 19.31
C HIS A 34 16.58 18.97 20.55
N GLU A 35 16.32 18.25 21.64
CA GLU A 35 16.15 18.85 22.97
C GLU A 35 17.51 18.90 23.69
N ASP A 36 17.77 20.10 24.21
CA ASP A 36 18.50 20.47 25.42
C ASP A 36 19.94 20.03 25.65
N LEU A 37 20.86 20.99 25.44
CA LEU A 37 21.89 21.34 26.41
C LEU A 37 22.08 22.87 26.39
N GLY A 38 21.73 23.52 27.50
CA GLY A 38 21.72 24.98 27.61
C GLY A 38 23.09 25.65 27.69
N ARG A 39 23.16 26.90 27.20
CA ARG A 39 23.93 27.99 27.84
C ARG A 39 23.50 29.37 27.30
N ARG A 40 23.49 30.29 28.26
CA ARG A 40 23.06 31.69 28.31
C ARG A 40 23.72 32.70 27.32
N LEU A 41 22.91 33.70 26.94
CA LEU A 41 23.15 35.16 26.82
C LEU A 41 23.87 35.75 25.57
N LEU A 42 23.12 36.41 24.66
CA LEU A 42 22.95 37.89 24.50
C LEU A 42 22.31 38.25 23.12
N PRO A 43 21.65 39.42 22.94
CA PRO A 43 20.73 39.70 21.84
C PRO A 43 21.39 40.45 20.67
N HIS A 44 21.04 40.08 19.43
CA HIS A 44 21.30 40.90 18.24
C HIS A 44 20.05 40.98 17.36
N ASP A 45 19.75 42.21 16.94
CA ASP A 45 18.62 42.63 16.10
C ASP A 45 18.53 41.91 14.74
N PRO A 46 17.33 41.73 14.17
CA PRO A 46 17.16 41.24 12.81
C PRO A 46 17.32 42.38 11.77
N PRO A 47 18.01 42.16 10.64
CA PRO A 47 17.99 43.12 9.54
C PRO A 47 16.74 42.93 8.65
N THR A 48 16.19 44.04 8.21
CA THR A 48 15.16 44.19 7.18
C THR A 48 15.65 43.73 5.80
N PRO A 49 14.79 43.11 4.96
CA PRO A 49 15.06 43.00 3.54
C PRO A 49 14.28 44.07 2.75
N SER A 50 15.01 45.09 2.31
CA SER A 50 14.71 45.85 1.10
C SER A 50 15.32 45.09 -0.07
N PHE A 51 14.55 44.77 -1.12
CA PHE A 51 14.88 45.11 -2.50
C PHE A 51 13.78 44.61 -3.44
N ALA A 52 13.15 45.57 -4.12
CA ALA A 52 12.20 45.38 -5.19
C ALA A 52 12.91 45.02 -6.50
N ALA A 53 12.37 44.05 -7.24
CA ALA A 53 12.63 43.90 -8.67
C ALA A 53 11.30 43.53 -9.35
N ARG A 54 10.62 44.56 -9.85
CA ARG A 54 9.45 44.45 -10.74
C ARG A 54 9.96 44.02 -12.12
N ARG A 55 9.44 42.92 -12.67
CA ARG A 55 9.43 42.68 -14.12
C ARG A 55 8.04 42.98 -14.64
N GLU A 56 8.01 43.90 -15.59
CA GLU A 56 6.86 44.31 -16.38
C GLU A 56 6.38 43.14 -17.25
N CYS A 57 5.05 42.99 -17.34
CA CYS A 57 4.40 42.28 -18.44
C CYS A 57 3.33 43.21 -18.99
N GLU A 58 3.55 43.63 -20.23
CA GLU A 58 2.65 44.42 -21.06
C GLU A 58 1.26 43.81 -21.14
N TYR A 59 0.25 44.59 -20.76
CA TYR A 59 -1.15 44.27 -20.99
C TYR A 59 -1.63 45.01 -22.24
N VAL A 60 -1.84 44.25 -23.32
CA VAL A 60 -2.43 44.74 -24.57
C VAL A 60 -3.87 45.16 -24.30
N ARG A 61 -4.16 46.46 -24.50
CA ARG A 61 -5.51 47.03 -24.45
C ARG A 61 -6.27 46.69 -25.73
N GLY A 62 -7.45 46.08 -25.61
CA GLY A 62 -8.41 46.00 -26.71
C GLY A 62 -9.35 44.80 -26.66
N ALA A 63 -10.33 44.79 -25.75
CA ALA A 63 -11.49 43.91 -25.86
C ALA A 63 -12.76 44.72 -25.49
N PRO A 64 -13.84 44.66 -26.30
CA PRO A 64 -15.08 45.39 -26.03
C PRO A 64 -15.83 44.79 -24.81
N PRO A 65 -16.65 45.58 -24.11
CA PRO A 65 -17.36 45.12 -22.92
C PRO A 65 -18.38 44.02 -23.25
N PRO A 66 -18.63 43.07 -22.32
CA PRO A 66 -19.58 41.99 -22.54
C PRO A 66 -21.02 42.55 -22.64
N VAL A 67 -21.69 42.20 -23.73
CA VAL A 67 -23.11 42.48 -23.97
C VAL A 67 -23.95 41.68 -22.97
N ALA A 68 -24.83 42.36 -22.24
CA ALA A 68 -25.76 41.72 -21.31
C ALA A 68 -26.69 40.74 -22.05
N PRO A 69 -26.92 39.51 -21.54
CA PRO A 69 -27.85 38.59 -22.18
C PRO A 69 -29.28 39.12 -22.08
N ALA A 70 -29.96 39.15 -23.23
CA ALA A 70 -31.38 39.48 -23.33
C ALA A 70 -32.22 38.52 -22.45
N ARG A 71 -33.15 39.09 -21.68
CA ARG A 71 -34.16 38.34 -20.91
C ARG A 71 -35.07 37.59 -21.88
N VAL A 72 -34.86 36.28 -22.03
CA VAL A 72 -35.82 35.38 -22.68
C VAL A 72 -36.95 35.13 -21.69
N ALA A 73 -38.18 35.36 -22.15
CA ALA A 73 -39.41 35.15 -21.39
C ALA A 73 -39.48 33.71 -20.86
N GLN A 74 -39.85 33.59 -19.58
CA GLN A 74 -40.16 32.31 -18.94
C GLN A 74 -41.44 31.72 -19.57
N GLY A 75 -41.26 30.88 -20.59
CA GLY A 75 -42.27 29.90 -20.99
C GLY A 75 -42.15 28.66 -20.10
N ASP A 76 -43.28 28.15 -19.66
CA ASP A 76 -43.41 26.98 -18.78
C ASP A 76 -42.65 25.75 -19.30
N VAL A 77 -41.43 25.54 -18.79
CA VAL A 77 -40.71 24.28 -18.95
C VAL A 77 -41.34 23.26 -18.02
N HIS A 78 -42.27 22.47 -18.56
CA HIS A 78 -42.64 21.19 -17.95
C HIS A 78 -41.35 20.40 -17.65
N PRO A 79 -41.09 19.98 -16.40
CA PRO A 79 -39.93 19.15 -16.13
C PRO A 79 -40.08 17.86 -16.92
N LEU A 80 -39.18 17.61 -17.88
CA LEU A 80 -39.09 16.34 -18.57
C LEU A 80 -39.06 15.24 -17.51
N LYS A 81 -40.19 14.52 -17.38
CA LYS A 81 -40.31 13.33 -16.55
C LYS A 81 -39.16 12.44 -16.96
N ARG A 82 -38.18 12.25 -16.07
CA ARG A 82 -37.04 11.34 -16.29
C ARG A 82 -37.64 9.95 -16.56
N LEU A 83 -37.74 9.57 -17.83
CA LEU A 83 -38.24 8.26 -18.21
C LEU A 83 -37.23 7.24 -17.71
N ASN A 84 -37.69 6.34 -16.84
CA ASN A 84 -36.89 5.20 -16.43
C ASN A 84 -36.69 4.33 -17.69
N PRO A 85 -35.45 4.09 -18.15
CA PRO A 85 -35.20 3.26 -19.33
C PRO A 85 -35.56 1.78 -19.08
N PHE A 86 -35.75 1.36 -17.83
CA PHE A 86 -36.09 0.00 -17.45
C PHE A 86 -37.24 -0.07 -16.41
N PRO A 87 -38.48 0.33 -16.78
CA PRO A 87 -39.59 0.32 -15.84
C PRO A 87 -39.99 -1.09 -15.37
N VAL A 88 -39.68 -2.12 -16.18
CA VAL A 88 -40.05 -3.53 -15.93
C VAL A 88 -38.84 -4.46 -16.16
N HIS A 89 -37.69 -4.16 -15.53
CA HIS A 89 -36.59 -5.13 -15.55
C HIS A 89 -37.00 -6.39 -14.76
N PRO A 90 -36.88 -7.62 -15.31
CA PRO A 90 -37.36 -8.84 -14.65
C PRO A 90 -36.75 -9.05 -13.26
N LEU A 91 -35.47 -8.68 -13.10
CA LEU A 91 -34.76 -8.74 -11.82
C LEU A 91 -35.32 -7.84 -10.72
N ARG A 92 -36.08 -6.79 -11.06
CA ARG A 92 -36.64 -5.86 -10.07
C ARG A 92 -37.63 -6.55 -9.14
N ARG A 93 -38.44 -7.48 -9.69
CA ARG A 93 -39.42 -8.25 -8.92
C ARG A 93 -38.71 -9.14 -7.90
N GLN A 94 -37.74 -9.93 -8.38
CA GLN A 94 -36.91 -10.80 -7.55
C GLN A 94 -36.30 -10.04 -6.36
N VAL A 95 -35.63 -8.90 -6.62
CA VAL A 95 -35.01 -8.09 -5.55
C VAL A 95 -36.05 -7.55 -4.56
N LYS A 96 -37.26 -7.20 -5.01
CA LYS A 96 -38.32 -6.68 -4.13
C LYS A 96 -38.94 -7.78 -3.27
N GLU A 97 -39.00 -9.01 -3.74
CA GLU A 97 -39.60 -10.13 -3.01
C GLU A 97 -38.60 -10.80 -2.08
N GLU A 98 -37.35 -10.99 -2.51
CA GLU A 98 -36.38 -11.87 -1.82
C GLU A 98 -35.29 -11.11 -1.05
N ALA A 99 -34.97 -9.85 -1.38
CA ALA A 99 -33.85 -9.15 -0.74
C ALA A 99 -34.28 -8.34 0.49
N GLU A 100 -33.53 -8.43 1.57
CA GLU A 100 -33.63 -7.63 2.79
C GLU A 100 -32.61 -6.47 2.84
N ASN A 101 -32.90 -5.46 3.66
CA ASN A 101 -31.99 -4.34 3.92
C ASN A 101 -30.96 -4.74 4.97
N ARG A 102 -29.91 -5.43 4.52
CA ARG A 102 -28.82 -5.90 5.38
C ARG A 102 -27.46 -5.65 4.73
N PRO A 103 -26.36 -5.59 5.51
CA PRO A 103 -25.02 -5.52 4.95
C PRO A 103 -24.71 -6.76 4.12
N GLY A 104 -24.01 -6.58 3.01
CA GLY A 104 -23.67 -7.70 2.15
C GLY A 104 -23.05 -7.31 0.83
N VAL A 105 -22.76 -8.34 0.05
CA VAL A 105 -22.20 -8.22 -1.30
C VAL A 105 -23.21 -8.74 -2.32
N TYR A 106 -23.34 -8.05 -3.43
CA TYR A 106 -24.19 -8.45 -4.55
C TYR A 106 -23.38 -8.60 -5.84
N ARG A 107 -23.88 -9.44 -6.74
CA ARG A 107 -23.25 -9.83 -8.00
C ARG A 107 -24.27 -9.79 -9.12
N PHE A 108 -23.96 -9.05 -10.18
CA PHE A 108 -24.71 -9.13 -11.43
C PHE A 108 -24.06 -10.15 -12.35
N LEU A 109 -24.90 -10.99 -12.94
CA LEU A 109 -24.52 -12.13 -13.78
C LEU A 109 -24.99 -11.89 -15.22
N GLY A 110 -24.16 -12.26 -16.17
CA GLY A 110 -24.49 -12.22 -17.59
C GLY A 110 -25.25 -13.46 -18.07
N PRO A 111 -25.55 -13.53 -19.37
CA PRO A 111 -26.33 -14.61 -19.97
C PRO A 111 -25.68 -15.99 -19.86
N ARG A 112 -24.35 -16.09 -19.72
CA ARG A 112 -23.64 -17.37 -19.56
C ARG A 112 -23.30 -17.67 -18.09
N GLY A 113 -23.88 -16.92 -17.15
CA GLY A 113 -23.58 -17.03 -15.73
C GLY A 113 -22.25 -16.40 -15.31
N GLU A 114 -21.58 -15.67 -16.20
CA GLU A 114 -20.36 -14.93 -15.90
C GLU A 114 -20.63 -13.73 -14.97
N VAL A 115 -19.73 -13.43 -14.05
CA VAL A 115 -19.89 -12.30 -13.14
C VAL A 115 -19.50 -11.00 -13.84
N LEU A 116 -20.49 -10.13 -14.06
CA LEU A 116 -20.33 -8.85 -14.75
C LEU A 116 -19.90 -7.74 -13.80
N TYR A 117 -20.47 -7.73 -12.58
CA TYR A 117 -20.19 -6.73 -11.57
C TYR A 117 -20.35 -7.31 -10.16
N VAL A 118 -19.50 -6.86 -9.23
CA VAL A 118 -19.57 -7.13 -7.79
C VAL A 118 -19.64 -5.77 -7.07
N GLY A 119 -20.54 -5.64 -6.10
CA GLY A 119 -20.61 -4.45 -5.26
C GLY A 119 -20.99 -4.76 -3.81
N LYS A 120 -20.60 -3.92 -2.85
CA LYS A 120 -21.05 -3.99 -1.46
C LYS A 120 -22.11 -2.95 -1.11
N SER A 121 -22.89 -3.22 -0.08
CA SER A 121 -23.80 -2.25 0.52
C SER A 121 -24.04 -2.54 1.99
N VAL A 122 -24.34 -1.49 2.76
CA VAL A 122 -24.92 -1.61 4.12
C VAL A 122 -26.39 -2.01 4.04
N ARG A 123 -27.09 -1.65 2.95
CA ARG A 123 -28.51 -1.96 2.70
C ARG A 123 -28.66 -2.53 1.30
N VAL A 124 -28.42 -3.83 1.15
CA VAL A 124 -28.37 -4.51 -0.16
C VAL A 124 -29.66 -4.32 -0.96
N ARG A 125 -30.85 -4.54 -0.39
CA ARG A 125 -32.13 -4.34 -1.08
C ARG A 125 -32.26 -2.92 -1.65
N THR A 126 -32.05 -1.90 -0.80
CA THR A 126 -32.12 -0.49 -1.24
C THR A 126 -31.11 -0.18 -2.35
N ARG A 127 -29.88 -0.68 -2.23
CA ARG A 127 -28.84 -0.48 -3.25
C ARG A 127 -29.19 -1.17 -4.56
N LEU A 128 -29.65 -2.42 -4.54
CA LEU A 128 -30.07 -3.15 -5.74
C LEU A 128 -31.27 -2.46 -6.41
N LEU A 129 -32.25 -2.01 -5.64
CA LEU A 129 -33.39 -1.28 -6.16
C LEU A 129 -33.00 0.05 -6.82
N SER A 130 -31.89 0.66 -6.40
CA SER A 130 -31.37 1.89 -6.99
C SER A 130 -30.97 1.71 -8.46
N TYR A 131 -30.42 0.56 -8.86
CA TYR A 131 -30.02 0.30 -10.25
C TYR A 131 -31.20 0.40 -11.23
N PHE A 132 -32.41 0.07 -10.78
CA PHE A 132 -33.63 0.17 -11.61
C PHE A 132 -34.25 1.56 -11.64
N ARG A 133 -33.72 2.54 -10.89
CA ARG A 133 -34.23 3.92 -10.85
C ARG A 133 -33.47 4.88 -11.78
N HIS A 134 -32.27 4.52 -12.24
CA HIS A 134 -31.39 5.46 -12.93
C HIS A 134 -31.72 5.57 -14.42
N GLY A 135 -32.23 6.74 -14.82
CA GLY A 135 -32.37 7.20 -16.20
C GLY A 135 -31.30 8.24 -16.57
N VAL A 136 -30.02 7.93 -16.33
CA VAL A 136 -28.92 8.77 -16.82
C VAL A 136 -28.32 8.09 -18.03
N GLU A 137 -28.55 8.65 -19.21
CA GLU A 137 -27.95 8.21 -20.46
C GLU A 137 -26.41 8.20 -20.33
N GLY A 138 -25.79 7.06 -20.65
CA GLY A 138 -24.33 6.95 -20.80
C GLY A 138 -23.52 6.43 -19.60
N GLY A 139 -24.14 6.08 -18.47
CA GLY A 139 -23.41 5.50 -17.32
C GLY A 139 -23.07 4.01 -17.46
N LYS A 140 -21.94 3.55 -16.89
CA LYS A 140 -21.55 2.12 -16.83
C LYS A 140 -22.64 1.23 -16.21
N GLU A 141 -23.43 1.79 -15.28
CA GLU A 141 -24.55 1.12 -14.62
C GLU A 141 -25.69 0.81 -15.59
N VAL A 142 -25.93 1.67 -16.59
CA VAL A 142 -26.95 1.43 -17.63
C VAL A 142 -26.52 0.29 -18.55
N GLU A 143 -25.25 0.27 -18.97
CA GLU A 143 -24.70 -0.82 -19.78
C GLU A 143 -24.74 -2.15 -19.02
N LEU A 144 -24.36 -2.15 -17.74
CA LEU A 144 -24.46 -3.32 -16.87
C LEU A 144 -25.90 -3.85 -16.83
N MET A 145 -26.89 -2.98 -16.61
CA MET A 145 -28.30 -3.40 -16.55
C MET A 145 -28.86 -3.89 -17.89
N ARG A 146 -28.31 -3.46 -19.03
CA ARG A 146 -28.69 -4.03 -20.35
C ARG A 146 -28.26 -5.48 -20.52
N VAL A 147 -27.07 -5.82 -20.01
CA VAL A 147 -26.45 -7.14 -20.22
C VAL A 147 -26.80 -8.12 -19.10
N ALA A 148 -27.04 -7.64 -17.88
CA ALA A 148 -27.36 -8.48 -16.74
C ALA A 148 -28.61 -9.34 -16.98
N ARG A 149 -28.53 -10.62 -16.57
CA ARG A 149 -29.61 -11.61 -16.66
C ARG A 149 -29.99 -12.22 -15.33
N ALA A 150 -29.11 -12.16 -14.34
CA ALA A 150 -29.41 -12.54 -12.96
C ALA A 150 -28.67 -11.64 -11.97
N VAL A 151 -29.20 -11.57 -10.75
CA VAL A 151 -28.54 -10.93 -9.61
C VAL A 151 -28.56 -11.90 -8.43
N ARG A 152 -27.43 -11.99 -7.72
CA ARG A 152 -27.30 -12.77 -6.49
C ARG A 152 -26.70 -11.92 -5.39
N TRP A 153 -27.06 -12.16 -4.15
CA TRP A 153 -26.49 -11.48 -2.98
C TRP A 153 -26.13 -12.47 -1.87
N GLU A 154 -25.22 -12.04 -1.02
CA GLU A 154 -24.73 -12.74 0.16
C GLU A 154 -24.75 -11.74 1.32
N TYR A 155 -25.52 -12.03 2.37
CA TYR A 155 -25.54 -11.21 3.58
C TYR A 155 -24.33 -11.51 4.45
N LEU A 156 -23.82 -10.45 5.08
CA LEU A 156 -22.71 -10.53 6.01
C LEU A 156 -23.09 -9.79 7.29
N PRO A 157 -22.55 -10.19 8.44
CA PRO A 157 -22.92 -9.60 9.72
C PRO A 157 -22.66 -8.09 9.78
N THR A 158 -21.60 -7.61 9.11
CA THR A 158 -21.14 -6.22 9.22
C THR A 158 -20.75 -5.62 7.87
N GLU A 159 -20.76 -4.28 7.79
CA GLU A 159 -20.28 -3.56 6.60
C GLU A 159 -18.79 -3.85 6.34
N PHE A 160 -18.00 -4.00 7.41
CA PHE A 160 -16.57 -4.29 7.31
C PHE A 160 -16.33 -5.63 6.60
N GLU A 161 -17.06 -6.68 6.98
CA GLU A 161 -16.94 -7.98 6.34
C GLU A 161 -17.41 -7.93 4.88
N ALA A 162 -18.49 -7.18 4.60
CA ALA A 162 -18.94 -6.94 3.22
C ALA A 162 -17.89 -6.24 2.36
N LEU A 163 -17.14 -5.30 2.94
CA LEU A 163 -16.06 -4.62 2.28
C LEU A 163 -14.90 -5.58 1.94
N VAL A 164 -14.48 -6.42 2.89
CA VAL A 164 -13.41 -7.41 2.66
C VAL A 164 -13.86 -8.47 1.64
N ARG A 165 -15.09 -8.96 1.75
CA ARG A 165 -15.67 -9.97 0.84
C ARG A 165 -15.78 -9.44 -0.59
N GLU A 166 -16.22 -8.19 -0.77
CA GLU A 166 -16.28 -7.53 -2.09
C GLU A 166 -14.90 -7.49 -2.74
N LEU A 167 -13.89 -7.04 -2.00
CA LEU A 167 -12.52 -6.97 -2.49
C LEU A 167 -12.01 -8.35 -2.95
N ARG A 168 -12.25 -9.40 -2.16
CA ARG A 168 -11.88 -10.77 -2.50
C ARG A 168 -12.61 -11.29 -3.74
N LEU A 169 -13.92 -11.02 -3.86
CA LEU A 169 -14.71 -11.43 -5.03
C LEU A 169 -14.29 -10.69 -6.31
N ILE A 170 -14.04 -9.38 -6.24
CA ILE A 170 -13.53 -8.60 -7.38
C ILE A 170 -12.18 -9.15 -7.84
N ARG A 171 -11.29 -9.52 -6.91
CA ARG A 171 -9.99 -10.12 -7.24
C ARG A 171 -10.12 -11.48 -7.91
N ALA A 172 -10.95 -12.36 -7.35
CA ALA A 172 -11.13 -13.73 -7.83
C ALA A 172 -11.81 -13.76 -9.21
N LEU A 173 -12.80 -12.90 -9.42
CA LEU A 173 -13.69 -12.96 -10.60
C LEU A 173 -13.34 -11.94 -11.69
N ARG A 174 -12.57 -10.89 -11.34
CA ARG A 174 -12.18 -9.78 -12.24
C ARG A 174 -13.33 -9.30 -13.15
N PRO A 175 -14.47 -8.87 -12.59
CA PRO A 175 -15.68 -8.60 -13.37
C PRO A 175 -15.45 -7.43 -14.34
N ARG A 176 -16.00 -7.55 -15.56
CA ARG A 176 -15.80 -6.57 -16.64
C ARG A 176 -16.19 -5.13 -16.24
N PHE A 177 -17.26 -4.95 -15.47
CA PHE A 177 -17.79 -3.62 -15.12
C PHE A 177 -17.22 -3.05 -13.81
N ASN A 178 -16.39 -3.79 -13.08
CA ASN A 178 -15.67 -3.25 -11.92
C ASN A 178 -14.48 -2.41 -12.38
N VAL A 179 -14.75 -1.13 -12.71
CA VAL A 179 -13.70 -0.16 -13.02
C VAL A 179 -12.83 0.06 -11.77
N ARG A 180 -11.57 -0.36 -11.83
CA ARG A 180 -10.57 0.06 -10.84
C ARG A 180 -10.32 1.55 -11.03
N HIS A 181 -10.85 2.39 -10.14
CA HIS A 181 -10.45 3.80 -10.10
C HIS A 181 -8.94 3.86 -9.82
N ARG A 182 -8.15 4.04 -10.89
CA ARG A 182 -6.68 4.12 -10.89
C ARG A 182 -6.15 5.43 -10.29
N ARG A 183 -6.72 5.91 -9.18
CA ARG A 183 -5.90 6.73 -8.26
C ARG A 183 -5.10 5.75 -7.41
N ASP A 184 -4.21 5.03 -8.09
CA ASP A 184 -3.18 4.22 -7.45
C ASP A 184 -2.28 5.22 -6.71
N ARG A 185 -2.37 5.19 -5.37
CA ARG A 185 -1.29 5.73 -4.54
C ARG A 185 0.00 5.13 -5.08
N ARG A 186 1.00 5.97 -5.37
CA ARG A 186 2.22 5.58 -6.11
C ARG A 186 3.19 4.82 -5.21
N TYR A 187 2.76 3.70 -4.67
CA TYR A 187 3.65 2.86 -3.89
C TYR A 187 4.65 2.13 -4.79
N ALA A 188 5.85 1.93 -4.27
CA ALA A 188 6.83 0.99 -4.81
C ALA A 188 7.28 0.02 -3.72
N TRP A 189 7.71 -1.15 -4.17
CA TRP A 189 8.32 -2.19 -3.37
C TRP A 189 9.75 -2.36 -3.84
N ILE A 190 10.64 -2.60 -2.89
CA ILE A 190 11.98 -3.11 -3.15
C ILE A 190 11.82 -4.58 -3.51
N ARG A 191 12.38 -5.01 -4.63
CA ARG A 191 12.32 -6.39 -5.09
C ARG A 191 13.72 -6.93 -5.30
N ILE A 192 14.04 -8.04 -4.64
CA ILE A 192 15.19 -8.89 -4.97
C ILE A 192 14.67 -9.97 -5.91
N THR A 193 15.10 -9.94 -7.17
CA THR A 193 14.56 -10.82 -8.23
C THR A 193 15.04 -12.26 -8.11
N ARG A 194 14.24 -13.22 -8.54
CA ARG A 194 14.63 -14.65 -8.59
C ARG A 194 15.14 -15.10 -9.98
N GLU A 195 16.05 -14.34 -10.57
CA GLU A 195 16.72 -14.71 -11.84
C GLU A 195 18.15 -15.21 -11.57
N PRO A 196 18.85 -15.86 -12.52
CA PRO A 196 20.17 -16.47 -12.26
C PRO A 196 21.19 -15.53 -11.61
N ALA A 197 21.20 -14.25 -12.01
CA ALA A 197 21.92 -13.19 -11.31
C ALA A 197 20.90 -12.18 -10.76
N PRO A 198 20.46 -12.32 -9.48
CA PRO A 198 19.47 -11.45 -8.87
C PRO A 198 19.81 -9.97 -8.93
N ARG A 199 18.77 -9.13 -9.08
CA ARG A 199 18.86 -7.67 -9.03
C ARG A 199 18.04 -7.12 -7.89
N LEU A 200 18.44 -5.93 -7.46
CA LEU A 200 17.70 -5.09 -6.52
C LEU A 200 16.97 -3.98 -7.28
N VAL A 201 15.64 -4.07 -7.38
CA VAL A 201 14.85 -3.14 -8.22
C VAL A 201 13.60 -2.61 -7.51
N ALA A 202 13.18 -1.41 -7.86
CA ALA A 202 11.88 -0.90 -7.45
C ALA A 202 10.78 -1.45 -8.38
N THR A 203 9.74 -2.06 -7.82
CA THR A 203 8.54 -2.49 -8.57
C THR A 203 7.30 -1.78 -8.04
N ARG A 204 6.33 -1.52 -8.92
CA ARG A 204 5.00 -0.97 -8.51
C ARG A 204 4.04 -2.04 -8.04
N ARG A 205 4.36 -3.32 -8.28
CA ARG A 205 3.52 -4.45 -7.86
C ARG A 205 4.41 -5.60 -7.48
N PRO A 206 4.25 -6.17 -6.28
CA PRO A 206 4.94 -7.39 -5.95
C PRO A 206 4.40 -8.55 -6.80
N ARG A 207 5.25 -9.51 -7.14
CA ARG A 207 4.90 -10.68 -7.95
C ARG A 207 5.03 -11.95 -7.12
N SER A 208 4.16 -12.92 -7.38
CA SER A 208 4.26 -14.27 -6.78
C SER A 208 5.19 -15.16 -7.62
N ASP A 209 6.39 -14.67 -7.94
CA ASP A 209 7.39 -15.38 -8.76
C ASP A 209 8.57 -15.92 -7.90
N GLY A 210 8.41 -15.91 -6.58
CA GLY A 210 9.44 -16.29 -5.62
C GLY A 210 10.53 -15.24 -5.40
N SER A 211 10.39 -14.04 -5.98
CA SER A 211 11.21 -12.86 -5.64
C SER A 211 10.86 -12.35 -4.23
N LEU A 212 11.84 -11.76 -3.55
CA LEU A 212 11.63 -11.13 -2.24
C LEU A 212 11.15 -9.69 -2.42
N HIS A 213 10.14 -9.25 -1.65
CA HIS A 213 9.55 -7.92 -1.78
C HIS A 213 9.46 -7.13 -0.46
N PHE A 214 10.19 -6.03 -0.29
CA PHE A 214 10.07 -5.15 0.89
C PHE A 214 9.27 -3.88 0.53
N GLY A 215 8.46 -3.37 1.47
CA GLY A 215 7.63 -2.17 1.24
C GLY A 215 6.15 -2.43 1.55
N PRO A 216 5.27 -1.44 1.35
CA PRO A 216 5.29 -0.40 0.31
C PRO A 216 5.87 0.95 0.74
N PHE A 217 6.52 1.63 -0.20
CA PHE A 217 7.12 2.96 -0.02
C PHE A 217 6.44 4.02 -0.90
N PRO A 218 6.13 5.23 -0.39
CA PRO A 218 5.37 6.26 -1.10
C PRO A 218 6.15 6.98 -2.22
N ALA A 219 7.48 6.90 -2.24
CA ALA A 219 8.35 7.68 -3.14
C ALA A 219 9.14 6.79 -4.14
N PRO A 220 8.53 6.33 -5.25
CA PRO A 220 9.12 5.32 -6.14
C PRO A 220 10.39 5.79 -6.86
N ARG A 221 10.48 7.08 -7.20
CA ARG A 221 11.67 7.66 -7.87
C ARG A 221 12.87 7.69 -6.93
N ARG A 222 12.66 8.15 -5.69
CA ARG A 222 13.70 8.17 -4.65
C ARG A 222 14.17 6.77 -4.32
N LEU A 223 13.24 5.82 -4.23
CA LEU A 223 13.55 4.41 -3.99
C LEU A 223 14.48 3.84 -5.06
N THR A 224 14.20 4.09 -6.34
CA THR A 224 15.02 3.55 -7.45
C THR A 224 16.48 3.98 -7.32
N ARG A 225 16.75 5.26 -7.04
CA ARG A 225 18.12 5.76 -6.84
C ARG A 225 18.81 5.13 -5.62
N LEU A 226 18.10 5.01 -4.51
CA LEU A 226 18.64 4.38 -3.29
C LEU A 226 19.00 2.91 -3.52
N LEU A 227 18.16 2.18 -4.27
CA LEU A 227 18.44 0.79 -4.61
C LEU A 227 19.64 0.65 -5.56
N SER A 228 19.84 1.59 -6.49
CA SER A 228 21.06 1.62 -7.30
C SER A 228 22.31 1.89 -6.46
N GLU A 229 22.23 2.79 -5.47
CA GLU A 229 23.33 3.04 -4.53
C GLU A 229 23.63 1.78 -3.70
N LEU A 230 22.61 1.13 -3.12
CA LEU A 230 22.78 -0.13 -2.37
C LEU A 230 23.33 -1.25 -3.26
N ALA A 231 22.80 -1.43 -4.46
CA ALA A 231 23.27 -2.43 -5.42
C ALA A 231 24.74 -2.20 -5.81
N ALA A 232 25.20 -0.95 -5.87
CA ALA A 232 26.60 -0.67 -6.14
C ALA A 232 27.53 -1.09 -4.99
N GLU A 233 27.13 -0.88 -3.73
CA GLU A 233 27.94 -1.27 -2.57
C GLU A 233 28.07 -2.80 -2.42
N VAL A 234 27.06 -3.57 -2.83
CA VAL A 234 27.09 -5.04 -2.77
C VAL A 234 27.43 -5.72 -4.12
N GLY A 235 27.81 -4.94 -5.13
CA GLY A 235 28.20 -5.49 -6.45
C GLY A 235 27.06 -6.05 -7.30
N LEU A 236 25.79 -5.77 -6.99
CA LEU A 236 24.66 -6.26 -7.77
C LEU A 236 24.51 -5.52 -9.11
N ARG A 237 24.14 -6.27 -10.15
CA ARG A 237 23.90 -5.72 -11.48
C ARG A 237 22.63 -4.84 -11.50
N ASP A 238 22.59 -3.90 -12.43
CA ASP A 238 21.44 -3.05 -12.75
C ASP A 238 21.07 -3.08 -14.23
N CYS A 239 21.75 -3.91 -15.03
CA CYS A 239 21.50 -4.03 -16.47
C CYS A 239 20.10 -4.60 -16.77
N PRO A 240 19.58 -4.39 -18.01
CA PRO A 240 18.25 -4.84 -18.41
C PRO A 240 18.01 -6.32 -18.15
N ALA A 241 16.74 -6.70 -17.94
CA ALA A 241 16.38 -8.08 -17.58
C ALA A 241 16.73 -9.09 -18.67
N ALA A 242 16.66 -8.65 -19.93
CA ALA A 242 16.97 -9.47 -21.10
C ALA A 242 18.47 -9.74 -21.29
N THR A 243 19.36 -9.09 -20.53
CA THR A 243 20.80 -9.34 -20.65
C THR A 243 21.10 -10.77 -20.18
N PRO A 244 21.72 -11.61 -21.03
CA PRO A 244 22.07 -12.99 -20.67
C PRO A 244 23.19 -13.01 -19.63
N MET A 245 23.09 -13.95 -18.69
CA MET A 245 24.04 -14.11 -17.59
C MET A 245 24.80 -15.42 -17.75
N PHE A 246 26.08 -15.37 -17.45
CA PHE A 246 27.03 -16.47 -17.50
C PHE A 246 27.94 -16.34 -16.29
N PHE A 247 28.07 -17.39 -15.49
CA PHE A 247 29.02 -17.41 -14.39
C PHE A 247 30.26 -18.22 -14.76
N SER A 248 31.41 -17.87 -14.20
CA SER A 248 32.68 -18.52 -14.54
C SER A 248 32.68 -20.03 -14.23
N ASP A 249 31.97 -20.45 -13.18
CA ASP A 249 31.78 -21.84 -12.78
C ASP A 249 30.87 -22.65 -13.71
N GLN A 250 30.21 -21.99 -14.66
CA GLN A 250 29.28 -22.61 -15.62
C GLN A 250 29.81 -22.63 -17.05
N LEU A 251 30.99 -22.04 -17.28
CA LEU A 251 31.60 -21.94 -18.59
C LEU A 251 32.59 -23.08 -18.81
N ASP A 252 32.56 -23.66 -20.01
CA ASP A 252 33.61 -24.58 -20.46
C ASP A 252 34.94 -23.83 -20.56
N LEU A 253 36.05 -24.49 -20.21
CA LEU A 253 37.41 -23.95 -20.30
C LEU A 253 37.77 -23.43 -21.71
N LEU A 254 37.08 -23.89 -22.75
CA LEU A 254 37.29 -23.53 -24.15
C LEU A 254 36.30 -22.48 -24.67
N ALA A 255 35.40 -21.98 -23.81
CA ALA A 255 34.44 -20.96 -24.22
C ALA A 255 35.17 -19.65 -24.57
N PRO A 256 34.80 -18.98 -25.68
CA PRO A 256 35.41 -17.71 -26.04
C PRO A 256 35.16 -16.66 -24.94
N GLY A 257 36.20 -15.90 -24.60
CA GLY A 257 36.13 -14.84 -23.61
C GLY A 257 35.04 -13.82 -23.96
N ARG A 258 34.23 -13.46 -22.98
CA ARG A 258 33.17 -12.46 -23.13
C ARG A 258 33.65 -11.16 -22.51
N THR A 259 33.42 -10.05 -23.20
CA THR A 259 33.73 -8.72 -22.66
C THR A 259 32.45 -8.05 -22.20
N PRO A 260 32.37 -7.55 -20.96
CA PRO A 260 31.20 -6.79 -20.52
C PRO A 260 31.17 -5.44 -21.25
N GLY A 261 30.06 -5.12 -21.89
CA GLY A 261 29.87 -3.83 -22.57
C GLY A 261 29.41 -2.71 -21.65
N CYS A 262 29.77 -2.71 -20.36
CA CYS A 262 29.28 -1.71 -19.40
C CYS A 262 30.39 -1.17 -18.49
N LEU A 263 30.35 0.15 -18.28
CA LEU A 263 31.30 0.89 -17.44
C LEU A 263 31.36 0.37 -15.99
N ARG A 264 30.24 -0.14 -15.46
CA ARG A 264 30.21 -0.66 -14.08
C ARG A 264 31.12 -1.86 -13.88
N ALA A 265 31.23 -2.74 -14.88
CA ALA A 265 32.13 -3.88 -14.83
C ALA A 265 33.58 -3.45 -15.02
N GLU A 266 33.84 -2.52 -15.95
CA GLU A 266 35.18 -1.94 -16.16
C GLU A 266 35.71 -1.23 -14.91
N LEU A 267 34.85 -0.53 -14.18
CA LEU A 267 35.19 0.14 -12.91
C LEU A 267 35.16 -0.79 -11.69
N GLY A 268 34.84 -2.08 -11.84
CA GLY A 268 34.78 -3.06 -10.75
C GLY A 268 33.57 -2.94 -9.80
N SER A 269 32.66 -1.99 -10.02
CA SER A 269 31.42 -1.83 -9.22
C SER A 269 30.36 -2.91 -9.47
N CYS A 270 30.56 -3.74 -10.48
CA CYS A 270 29.79 -4.94 -10.76
C CYS A 270 30.77 -6.04 -11.14
N PRO A 271 30.68 -7.25 -10.58
CA PRO A 271 31.64 -8.32 -10.81
C PRO A 271 31.49 -8.97 -12.19
N GLY A 272 30.59 -8.47 -13.04
CA GLY A 272 30.48 -8.87 -14.45
C GLY A 272 29.89 -10.25 -14.73
N PRO A 273 28.75 -10.66 -14.11
CA PRO A 273 28.10 -11.94 -14.41
C PRO A 273 27.50 -12.00 -15.83
N CYS A 274 27.44 -10.90 -16.57
CA CYS A 274 27.07 -10.94 -18.00
C CYS A 274 28.20 -11.44 -18.91
N ALA A 275 29.42 -11.47 -18.38
CA ALA A 275 30.63 -11.81 -19.11
C ALA A 275 31.38 -13.01 -18.51
N GLY A 276 30.82 -13.68 -17.49
CA GLY A 276 31.51 -14.79 -16.84
C GLY A 276 32.73 -14.37 -16.03
N LEU A 277 32.80 -13.12 -15.58
CA LEU A 277 33.96 -12.60 -14.82
C LEU A 277 33.92 -12.96 -13.33
N CYS A 278 32.79 -13.49 -12.84
CA CYS A 278 32.65 -13.94 -11.47
C CYS A 278 31.94 -15.29 -11.40
N ASP A 279 32.19 -16.02 -10.32
CA ASP A 279 31.45 -17.23 -10.02
C ASP A 279 30.07 -16.90 -9.42
N ASN A 280 29.16 -17.87 -9.46
CA ASN A 280 27.81 -17.71 -8.94
C ASN A 280 27.78 -17.48 -7.41
N ARG A 281 28.69 -18.11 -6.66
CA ARG A 281 28.71 -18.04 -5.19
C ARG A 281 29.09 -16.62 -4.71
N THR A 282 30.14 -16.04 -5.25
CA THR A 282 30.58 -14.67 -4.97
C THR A 282 29.50 -13.66 -5.33
N TYR A 283 28.80 -13.85 -6.45
CA TYR A 283 27.66 -12.99 -6.77
C TYR A 283 26.54 -13.13 -5.72
N GLN A 284 26.28 -14.35 -5.27
CA GLN A 284 25.23 -14.66 -4.30
C GLN A 284 25.54 -14.11 -2.90
N GLU A 285 26.81 -14.03 -2.49
CA GLU A 285 27.23 -13.35 -1.26
C GLU A 285 26.77 -11.89 -1.23
N GLY A 286 26.86 -11.18 -2.37
CA GLY A 286 26.34 -9.81 -2.49
C GLY A 286 24.81 -9.74 -2.42
N VAL A 287 24.11 -10.76 -2.93
CA VAL A 287 22.64 -10.86 -2.81
C VAL A 287 22.24 -11.08 -1.35
N ASP A 288 22.93 -11.98 -0.66
CA ASP A 288 22.67 -12.35 0.72
C ASP A 288 22.97 -11.18 1.67
N GLU A 289 24.04 -10.41 1.40
CA GLU A 289 24.36 -9.17 2.13
C GLU A 289 23.29 -8.10 1.94
N ALA A 290 22.82 -7.89 0.70
CA ALA A 290 21.72 -6.96 0.44
C ALA A 290 20.42 -7.38 1.15
N GLN A 291 20.13 -8.69 1.17
CA GLN A 291 18.99 -9.22 1.90
C GLN A 291 19.16 -9.03 3.41
N ALA A 292 20.33 -9.37 3.98
CA ALA A 292 20.63 -9.23 5.40
C ALA A 292 20.54 -7.77 5.85
N PHE A 293 20.99 -6.83 5.02
CA PHE A 293 20.86 -5.39 5.24
C PHE A 293 19.39 -4.95 5.33
N LEU A 294 18.57 -5.33 4.35
CA LEU A 294 17.14 -4.98 4.33
C LEU A 294 16.34 -5.65 5.46
N GLU A 295 16.77 -6.83 5.91
CA GLU A 295 16.18 -7.52 7.05
C GLU A 295 16.69 -7.01 8.40
N GLY A 296 17.71 -6.13 8.41
CA GLY A 296 18.33 -5.58 9.62
C GLY A 296 19.23 -6.58 10.36
N ARG A 297 19.66 -7.65 9.69
CA ARG A 297 20.60 -8.65 10.23
C ARG A 297 22.06 -8.23 10.06
N SER A 298 22.36 -7.32 9.12
CA SER A 298 23.71 -6.82 8.87
C SER A 298 23.77 -5.28 8.94
N HIS A 299 24.90 -4.79 9.44
CA HIS A 299 25.33 -3.38 9.43
C HIS A 299 26.58 -3.15 8.57
N HIS A 300 27.15 -4.20 7.98
CA HIS A 300 28.47 -4.19 7.36
C HIS A 300 28.63 -3.12 6.27
N ILE A 301 27.61 -2.92 5.41
CA ILE A 301 27.61 -1.87 4.38
C ILE A 301 27.77 -0.46 4.98
N LEU A 302 27.17 -0.19 6.14
CA LEU A 302 27.23 1.12 6.78
C LEU A 302 28.58 1.34 7.44
N ASP A 303 29.13 0.29 8.03
CA ASP A 303 30.45 0.29 8.66
C ASP A 303 31.56 0.48 7.63
N ASP A 304 31.48 -0.20 6.47
CA ASP A 304 32.40 -0.01 5.33
C ASP A 304 32.38 1.44 4.83
N LEU A 305 31.18 2.00 4.63
CA LEU A 305 31.04 3.41 4.22
C LEU A 305 31.62 4.38 5.26
N ALA A 306 31.47 4.07 6.55
CA ALA A 306 32.06 4.88 7.62
C ALA A 306 33.59 4.79 7.65
N ALA A 307 34.16 3.59 7.42
CA ALA A 307 35.60 3.38 7.32
C ALA A 307 36.20 4.15 6.13
N ARG A 308 35.64 3.98 4.94
CA ARG A 308 36.05 4.69 3.71
C ARG A 308 35.92 6.21 3.85
N MET A 309 34.91 6.68 4.57
CA MET A 309 34.76 8.10 4.90
C MET A 309 35.90 8.60 5.80
N GLY A 310 36.27 7.81 6.83
CA GLY A 310 37.40 8.10 7.70
C GLY A 310 38.74 8.16 6.95
N GLU A 311 38.96 7.23 6.03
CA GLU A 311 40.15 7.22 5.17
C GLU A 311 40.21 8.42 4.22
N ALA A 312 39.08 8.81 3.60
CA ALA A 312 39.02 9.99 2.76
C ALA A 312 39.33 11.27 3.55
N ALA A 313 38.79 11.39 4.77
CA ALA A 313 39.09 12.49 5.68
C ALA A 313 40.58 12.52 6.09
N ALA A 314 41.18 11.36 6.37
CA ALA A 314 42.61 11.25 6.67
C ALA A 314 43.49 11.72 5.50
N ARG A 315 43.05 11.48 4.25
CA ARG A 315 43.69 12.00 3.03
C ARG A 315 43.35 13.46 2.71
N ARG A 316 42.61 14.16 3.58
CA ARG A 316 42.10 15.53 3.38
C ARG A 316 41.16 15.69 2.17
N ASP A 317 40.56 14.60 1.68
CA ASP A 317 39.49 14.62 0.67
C ASP A 317 38.13 14.80 1.36
N PHE A 318 37.86 16.03 1.81
CA PHE A 318 36.64 16.35 2.54
C PHE A 318 35.38 16.24 1.67
N GLU A 319 35.49 16.48 0.37
CA GLU A 319 34.37 16.30 -0.55
C GLU A 319 34.01 14.82 -0.73
N GLY A 320 35.01 13.95 -0.88
CA GLY A 320 34.84 12.50 -0.92
C GLY A 320 34.22 11.98 0.37
N ALA A 321 34.72 12.43 1.53
CA ALA A 321 34.17 12.09 2.82
C ALA A 321 32.70 12.54 2.96
N ALA A 322 32.35 13.76 2.54
CA ALA A 322 30.97 14.24 2.55
C ALA A 322 30.04 13.40 1.66
N ARG A 323 30.48 13.02 0.46
CA ARG A 323 29.71 12.14 -0.44
C ARG A 323 29.44 10.77 0.18
N LEU A 324 30.42 10.18 0.87
CA LEU A 324 30.29 8.90 1.57
C LEU A 324 29.35 8.99 2.78
N ARG A 325 29.48 10.05 3.59
CA ARG A 325 28.56 10.36 4.70
C ARG A 325 27.12 10.42 4.22
N ASP A 326 26.87 11.24 3.20
CA ASP A 326 25.51 11.46 2.70
C ASP A 326 24.91 10.17 2.10
N ARG A 327 25.75 9.32 1.48
CA ARG A 327 25.33 7.98 1.01
C ARG A 327 24.97 7.07 2.18
N ARG A 328 25.83 6.97 3.20
CA ARG A 328 25.57 6.20 4.42
C ARG A 328 24.26 6.62 5.08
N ASP A 329 24.07 7.93 5.26
CA ASP A 329 22.86 8.47 5.92
C ASP A 329 21.59 8.20 5.11
N ARG A 330 21.68 8.14 3.77
CA ARG A 330 20.57 7.74 2.90
C ARG A 330 20.25 6.25 3.04
N LEU A 331 21.25 5.38 3.11
CA LEU A 331 21.07 3.94 3.27
C LEU A 331 20.60 3.57 4.68
N GLU A 332 21.10 4.24 5.73
CA GLU A 332 20.60 4.07 7.10
C GLU A 332 19.11 4.41 7.18
N ARG A 333 18.70 5.54 6.59
CA ARG A 333 17.29 5.93 6.53
C ARG A 333 16.45 4.88 5.82
N LEU A 334 16.89 4.39 4.66
CA LEU A 334 16.19 3.31 3.96
C LEU A 334 16.03 2.05 4.84
N ARG A 335 17.10 1.65 5.53
CA ARG A 335 17.08 0.49 6.43
C ARG A 335 16.11 0.69 7.58
N SER A 336 16.15 1.86 8.22
CA SER A 336 15.22 2.24 9.28
C SER A 336 13.77 2.17 8.79
N ASP A 337 13.47 2.76 7.63
CA ASP A 337 12.13 2.74 7.02
C ASP A 337 11.66 1.29 6.80
N VAL A 338 12.51 0.41 6.27
CA VAL A 338 12.18 -1.02 6.04
C VAL A 338 11.88 -1.73 7.37
N LEU A 339 12.71 -1.51 8.39
CA LEU A 339 12.59 -2.18 9.69
C LEU A 339 11.41 -1.67 10.52
N GLU A 340 11.17 -0.36 10.51
CA GLU A 340 10.02 0.25 11.14
C GLU A 340 8.73 -0.23 10.48
N PHE A 341 8.71 -0.29 9.15
CA PHE A 341 7.61 -0.88 8.43
C PHE A 341 7.39 -2.35 8.77
N GLY A 342 8.46 -3.14 8.85
CA GLY A 342 8.40 -4.54 9.28
C GLY A 342 7.84 -4.70 10.71
N ARG A 343 8.19 -3.81 11.63
CA ARG A 343 7.62 -3.74 12.99
C ARG A 343 6.14 -3.37 12.96
N PHE A 344 5.77 -2.36 12.17
CA PHE A 344 4.39 -1.96 11.96
C PHE A 344 3.53 -3.12 11.43
N LEU A 345 4.00 -3.88 10.44
CA LEU A 345 3.24 -5.03 9.95
C LEU A 345 3.00 -6.11 11.02
N ARG A 346 3.93 -6.28 11.95
CA ARG A 346 3.79 -7.20 13.08
C ARG A 346 2.79 -6.68 14.12
N SER A 347 2.64 -5.37 14.26
CA SER A 347 1.62 -4.77 15.14
C SER A 347 0.21 -4.83 14.55
N LEU A 348 0.03 -5.19 13.27
CA LEU A 348 -1.29 -5.44 12.65
C LEU A 348 -1.91 -6.79 13.06
N HIS A 349 -1.64 -7.25 14.28
CA HIS A 349 -2.22 -8.46 14.87
C HIS A 349 -3.20 -8.02 15.95
N PHE A 350 -4.47 -7.94 15.61
CA PHE A 350 -5.51 -7.48 16.53
C PHE A 350 -6.84 -8.16 16.24
N VAL A 351 -7.66 -8.24 17.27
CA VAL A 351 -9.06 -8.62 17.16
C VAL A 351 -9.89 -7.35 17.04
N TYR A 352 -10.84 -7.36 16.13
CA TYR A 352 -11.74 -6.26 15.83
C TYR A 352 -13.19 -6.70 16.01
N HIS A 353 -13.94 -5.93 16.80
CA HIS A 353 -15.35 -6.14 17.06
C HIS A 353 -16.16 -5.07 16.33
N PRO A 354 -16.63 -5.31 15.08
CA PRO A 354 -17.24 -4.27 14.26
C PRO A 354 -18.58 -3.84 14.84
N SER A 355 -18.97 -2.58 14.58
CA SER A 355 -20.34 -2.15 14.85
C SER A 355 -21.35 -2.94 14.01
N THR A 356 -22.32 -3.53 14.70
CA THR A 356 -23.54 -4.03 14.06
C THR A 356 -24.45 -2.84 13.76
N PRO A 357 -25.04 -2.74 12.55
CA PRO A 357 -26.01 -1.69 12.27
C PRO A 357 -27.22 -1.81 13.20
N ASP A 358 -27.81 -0.67 13.58
CA ASP A 358 -28.98 -0.58 14.49
C ASP A 358 -30.20 -1.38 13.98
N GLU A 359 -30.25 -1.68 12.68
CA GLU A 359 -31.28 -2.50 12.00
C GLU A 359 -30.83 -3.95 11.75
N ALA A 360 -29.88 -4.49 12.53
CA ALA A 360 -29.52 -5.91 12.44
C ALA A 360 -30.76 -6.76 12.80
N PRO A 361 -31.10 -7.79 12.00
CA PRO A 361 -32.22 -8.67 12.34
C PRO A 361 -32.04 -9.26 13.74
N LEU A 362 -33.12 -9.27 14.51
CA LEU A 362 -33.16 -9.81 15.86
C LEU A 362 -32.58 -11.24 15.88
N GLY A 363 -31.39 -11.43 16.45
CA GLY A 363 -30.77 -12.76 16.62
C GLY A 363 -29.42 -12.99 15.92
N GLU A 364 -28.89 -12.05 15.13
CA GLU A 364 -27.51 -12.19 14.63
C GLU A 364 -26.51 -11.72 15.70
N ALA A 365 -25.73 -12.68 16.22
CA ALA A 365 -24.68 -12.41 17.18
C ALA A 365 -23.68 -11.39 16.59
N PRO A 366 -23.10 -10.50 17.43
CA PRO A 366 -21.98 -9.64 17.00
C PRO A 366 -20.92 -10.51 16.32
N SER A 367 -20.13 -10.01 15.38
CA SER A 367 -19.05 -10.80 14.80
C SER A 367 -17.69 -10.38 15.38
N THR A 368 -16.81 -11.35 15.60
CA THR A 368 -15.44 -11.10 16.04
C THR A 368 -14.49 -11.36 14.88
N CYS A 369 -13.85 -10.31 14.38
CA CYS A 369 -12.90 -10.37 13.26
C CYS A 369 -11.47 -10.54 13.78
N VAL A 370 -10.80 -11.63 13.42
CA VAL A 370 -9.39 -11.86 13.72
C VAL A 370 -8.54 -11.33 12.58
N ILE A 371 -7.86 -10.22 12.80
CA ILE A 371 -6.96 -9.60 11.83
C ILE A 371 -5.53 -9.94 12.21
N LEU A 372 -4.87 -10.74 11.37
CA LEU A 372 -3.44 -11.01 11.51
C LEU A 372 -2.75 -10.47 10.27
N ARG A 373 -1.60 -9.83 10.48
CA ARG A 373 -0.75 -9.34 9.40
C ARG A 373 -1.48 -8.37 8.47
N GLY A 374 -2.50 -7.65 8.96
CA GLY A 374 -3.31 -6.75 8.12
C GLY A 374 -4.23 -7.48 7.14
N GLN A 375 -4.61 -8.71 7.44
CA GLN A 375 -5.62 -9.49 6.71
C GLN A 375 -6.67 -10.04 7.66
N LEU A 376 -7.93 -10.07 7.21
CA LEU A 376 -9.00 -10.75 7.92
C LEU A 376 -8.84 -12.26 7.78
N ARG A 377 -8.31 -12.94 8.80
CA ARG A 377 -8.05 -14.39 8.74
C ARG A 377 -9.30 -15.20 9.05
N LEU A 378 -10.06 -14.77 10.05
CA LEU A 378 -11.27 -15.46 10.51
C LEU A 378 -12.31 -14.43 10.93
N THR A 379 -13.57 -14.75 10.68
CA THR A 379 -14.71 -14.17 11.40
C THR A 379 -15.26 -15.26 12.30
N LEU A 380 -15.40 -14.96 13.58
CA LEU A 380 -16.05 -15.82 14.56
C LEU A 380 -17.43 -15.23 14.90
N PRO A 381 -18.42 -16.06 15.24
CA PRO A 381 -19.59 -15.58 15.96
C PRO A 381 -19.10 -14.95 17.26
N GLY A 382 -19.57 -13.76 17.56
CA GLY A 382 -19.14 -12.95 18.68
C GLY A 382 -19.70 -13.46 20.00
N PRO A 383 -19.30 -12.81 21.10
CA PRO A 383 -19.65 -13.22 22.45
C PRO A 383 -21.12 -13.59 22.62
N THR A 384 -21.38 -14.82 23.03
CA THR A 384 -22.58 -15.15 23.78
C THR A 384 -22.44 -14.47 25.16
N PRO A 385 -23.50 -13.86 25.74
CA PRO A 385 -23.42 -13.12 27.02
C PRO A 385 -22.84 -13.89 28.22
N SER A 386 -22.69 -15.21 28.12
CA SER A 386 -22.23 -16.12 29.17
C SER A 386 -20.76 -16.55 29.08
N LEU A 387 -20.02 -16.16 28.04
CA LEU A 387 -18.62 -16.56 27.82
C LEU A 387 -17.74 -15.32 27.62
N ASP A 388 -16.47 -15.42 28.00
CA ASP A 388 -15.50 -14.37 27.71
C ASP A 388 -15.48 -14.12 26.18
N PRO A 389 -15.81 -12.89 25.70
CA PRO A 389 -15.88 -12.55 24.28
C PRO A 389 -14.63 -12.90 23.49
N ASP A 390 -13.51 -12.95 24.18
CA ASP A 390 -12.19 -13.03 23.61
C ASP A 390 -11.58 -14.43 23.69
N GLU A 391 -12.22 -15.38 24.40
CA GLU A 391 -11.70 -16.74 24.56
C GLU A 391 -11.71 -17.56 23.25
N PRO A 392 -12.78 -17.56 22.43
CA PRO A 392 -12.76 -18.22 21.12
C PRO A 392 -11.73 -17.58 20.18
N ALA A 393 -11.61 -16.25 20.22
CA ALA A 393 -10.64 -15.51 19.43
C ALA A 393 -9.20 -15.83 19.87
N GLY A 394 -8.94 -15.89 21.18
CA GLY A 394 -7.65 -16.28 21.75
C GLY A 394 -7.22 -17.69 21.37
N ARG A 395 -8.14 -18.67 21.39
CA ARG A 395 -7.88 -20.04 20.89
C ARG A 395 -7.52 -20.05 19.40
N ALA A 396 -8.31 -19.37 18.57
CA ALA A 396 -8.08 -19.30 17.13
C ALA A 396 -6.73 -18.63 16.81
N VAL A 397 -6.41 -17.54 17.51
CA VAL A 397 -5.15 -16.82 17.40
C VAL A 397 -3.96 -17.70 17.80
N ARG A 398 -4.06 -18.47 18.89
CA ARG A 398 -3.01 -19.43 19.28
C ARG A 398 -2.74 -20.43 18.16
N HIS A 399 -3.78 -21.00 17.56
CA HIS A 399 -3.63 -21.94 16.45
C HIS A 399 -3.02 -21.27 15.20
N LEU A 400 -3.45 -20.07 14.85
CA LEU A 400 -2.98 -19.34 13.67
C LEU A 400 -1.57 -18.76 13.81
N LEU A 401 -1.10 -18.51 15.04
CA LEU A 401 0.26 -18.02 15.31
C LEU A 401 1.31 -19.13 15.38
N LEU A 402 0.91 -20.40 15.46
CA LEU A 402 1.83 -21.54 15.38
C LEU A 402 2.45 -21.70 13.98
N GLU A 403 1.85 -21.08 12.95
CA GLU A 403 2.47 -20.95 11.64
C GLU A 403 3.63 -19.95 11.71
N PRO A 404 4.88 -20.35 11.42
CA PRO A 404 6.00 -19.43 11.43
C PRO A 404 5.69 -18.25 10.51
N PRO A 405 5.98 -17.01 10.93
CA PRO A 405 5.71 -15.87 10.08
C PRO A 405 6.47 -16.00 8.79
N SER A 406 5.73 -16.20 7.69
CA SER A 406 6.26 -15.95 6.36
C SER A 406 6.86 -14.54 6.42
N PRO A 407 8.17 -14.40 6.16
CA PRO A 407 8.82 -13.11 6.28
C PRO A 407 8.07 -12.07 5.43
N PRO A 408 8.11 -10.78 5.81
CA PRO A 408 7.30 -9.73 5.18
C PRO A 408 7.50 -9.66 3.67
N HIS A 409 8.61 -10.19 3.17
CA HIS A 409 8.97 -10.27 1.77
C HIS A 409 8.32 -11.40 0.95
N GLN A 410 7.64 -12.35 1.59
CA GLN A 410 6.90 -13.45 0.93
C GLN A 410 5.41 -13.13 0.72
N ARG A 411 4.97 -11.91 1.05
CA ARG A 411 3.57 -11.50 0.85
C ARG A 411 3.24 -11.25 -0.61
N GLY A 412 2.11 -11.78 -1.06
CA GLY A 412 1.61 -11.55 -2.41
C GLY A 412 1.05 -10.12 -2.59
N ALA A 413 0.89 -9.66 -3.83
CA ALA A 413 0.20 -8.40 -4.15
C ALA A 413 -1.21 -8.29 -3.55
N GLN A 414 -1.84 -9.43 -3.31
CA GLN A 414 -3.20 -9.52 -2.78
C GLN A 414 -3.26 -9.12 -1.30
N ASP A 415 -2.20 -9.38 -0.55
CA ASP A 415 -2.12 -9.08 0.88
C ASP A 415 -2.08 -7.58 1.12
N TRP A 416 -1.38 -6.86 0.22
CA TRP A 416 -1.23 -5.41 0.28
C TRP A 416 -2.53 -4.65 0.05
N GLU A 417 -3.29 -5.05 -0.96
CA GLU A 417 -4.57 -4.40 -1.27
C GLU A 417 -5.57 -4.56 -0.11
N GLU A 418 -5.55 -5.68 0.63
CA GLU A 418 -6.42 -5.88 1.80
C GLU A 418 -5.95 -5.04 2.99
N LEU A 419 -4.65 -5.01 3.25
CA LEU A 419 -4.06 -4.12 4.26
C LEU A 419 -4.43 -2.64 3.99
N PHE A 420 -4.31 -2.17 2.75
CA PHE A 420 -4.69 -0.80 2.40
C PHE A 420 -6.19 -0.54 2.54
N LEU A 421 -7.02 -1.56 2.32
CA LEU A 421 -8.45 -1.49 2.58
C LEU A 421 -8.71 -1.29 4.07
N LEU A 422 -8.06 -2.08 4.93
CA LEU A 422 -8.16 -1.98 6.38
C LEU A 422 -7.70 -0.62 6.89
N ALA A 423 -6.51 -0.16 6.47
CA ALA A 423 -6.00 1.15 6.85
C ALA A 423 -6.97 2.28 6.46
N ARG A 424 -7.56 2.20 5.25
CA ARG A 424 -8.58 3.16 4.80
C ARG A 424 -9.87 3.10 5.63
N TRP A 425 -10.30 1.89 6.03
CA TRP A 425 -11.48 1.69 6.85
C TRP A 425 -11.35 2.42 8.18
N PHE A 426 -10.30 2.13 8.94
CA PHE A 426 -10.08 2.69 10.26
C PHE A 426 -9.79 4.20 10.25
N ARG A 427 -9.12 4.70 9.21
CA ARG A 427 -8.91 6.14 9.07
C ARG A 427 -10.20 6.92 8.83
N ARG A 428 -11.11 6.35 8.03
CA ARG A 428 -12.43 6.98 7.77
C ARG A 428 -13.39 6.83 8.95
N ARG A 429 -13.08 5.91 9.88
CA ARG A 429 -13.88 5.58 11.05
C ARG A 429 -13.00 5.45 12.30
N PRO A 430 -12.46 6.55 12.83
CA PRO A 430 -11.61 6.50 14.02
C PRO A 430 -12.31 5.87 15.23
N GLU A 431 -13.64 5.97 15.32
CA GLU A 431 -14.45 5.32 16.34
C GLU A 431 -14.31 3.79 16.35
N GLU A 432 -14.11 3.17 15.19
CA GLU A 432 -13.92 1.72 15.06
C GLU A 432 -12.56 1.27 15.59
N LEU A 433 -11.55 2.16 15.65
CA LEU A 433 -10.24 1.84 16.25
C LEU A 433 -10.38 1.49 17.74
N THR A 434 -11.31 2.14 18.45
CA THR A 434 -11.55 1.89 19.89
C THR A 434 -12.09 0.49 20.17
N ARG A 435 -12.60 -0.19 19.14
CA ARG A 435 -13.15 -1.55 19.20
C ARG A 435 -12.14 -2.62 18.79
N THR A 436 -10.86 -2.27 18.76
CA THR A 436 -9.77 -3.19 18.49
C THR A 436 -9.03 -3.57 19.78
N ARG A 437 -8.58 -4.82 19.86
CA ARG A 437 -7.76 -5.34 20.96
C ARG A 437 -6.50 -6.01 20.39
N PRO A 438 -5.30 -5.65 20.85
CA PRO A 438 -4.08 -6.31 20.44
C PRO A 438 -4.12 -7.81 20.74
N VAL A 439 -3.54 -8.63 19.87
CA VAL A 439 -3.49 -10.08 20.08
C VAL A 439 -2.73 -10.44 21.36
N GLU A 440 -1.72 -9.65 21.73
CA GLU A 440 -0.90 -9.88 22.92
C GLU A 440 -1.71 -9.80 24.22
N SER A 441 -2.78 -9.00 24.29
CA SER A 441 -3.65 -8.97 25.47
C SER A 441 -4.48 -10.24 25.61
N LEU A 442 -4.82 -10.88 24.49
CA LEU A 442 -5.62 -12.12 24.44
C LEU A 442 -4.79 -13.37 24.77
N LEU A 443 -3.48 -13.30 24.58
CA LEU A 443 -2.56 -14.40 24.91
C LEU A 443 -2.15 -14.39 26.38
N ARG A 444 -2.29 -13.25 27.08
CA ARG A 444 -1.93 -13.09 28.50
C ARG A 444 -3.00 -13.54 29.47
N THR A 445 -4.26 -13.65 29.04
CA THR A 445 -5.32 -14.28 29.82
C THR A 445 -5.02 -15.78 29.95
N ARG A 446 -4.51 -16.16 31.14
CA ARG A 446 -4.44 -17.57 31.54
C ARG A 446 -5.86 -18.14 31.50
N PRO A 447 -6.08 -19.37 31.01
CA PRO A 447 -7.33 -20.06 31.28
C PRO A 447 -7.48 -20.15 32.81
N SER A 448 -8.62 -19.72 33.34
CA SER A 448 -8.96 -19.97 34.75
C SER A 448 -8.84 -21.48 35.00
N PRO A 449 -8.12 -21.92 36.05
CA PRO A 449 -8.17 -23.32 36.45
C PRO A 449 -9.60 -23.60 36.92
N GLY A 450 -10.27 -24.51 36.22
CA GLY A 450 -11.59 -25.02 36.60
C GLY A 450 -11.53 -25.94 37.80
#